data_AF-A0A0K2U8A9-F1
#
_entry.id   AF-A0A0K2U8A9-F1
#
_cell.length_a   1.000
_cell.length_b   1.000
_cell.length_c   1.000
_cell.angle_alpha   90.00
_cell.angle_beta   90.00
_cell.angle_gamma   90.00
#
_symmetry.space_group_name_H-M   'P 1'
#
loop_
_entity.id
_entity.type
_entity.pdbx_description
1 polymer ?
#
loop_
_entity_poly.entity_id
_entity_poly.type
_entity_poly.pdbx_seq_one_letter_code
_entity_poly.pdbx_strand_id
1 'polypeptide(L)'
;MHVTRLIHWGPLMTLLIITWVSFATLYSSFVLSSSQSIFQVGIVLFYMTCAALTIYHFISAIYLGPGYLCEGWKPKDEQDSQFLQYCSLCRGYKAPRAHHCRKCQRCVLKMDHHCPWINNCVG
;
A
#
# COMPACT_ATOMS: atom_id res chain seq x y z
N MET A 1 -2.87 -6.20 -13.99
CA MET A 1 -3.45 -5.41 -12.87
C MET A 1 -2.43 -4.92 -11.86
N HIS A 2 -1.40 -5.69 -11.48
CA HIS A 2 -0.44 -5.24 -10.47
C HIS A 2 0.59 -4.20 -10.98
N VAL A 3 1.14 -4.39 -12.20
CA VAL A 3 2.13 -3.46 -12.78
C VAL A 3 1.55 -2.06 -13.01
N THR A 4 0.28 -1.97 -13.42
CA THR A 4 -0.44 -0.70 -13.62
C THR A 4 -0.65 0.08 -12.32
N ARG A 5 -0.51 -0.56 -11.14
CA ARG A 5 -0.61 0.16 -9.87
C ARG A 5 0.61 1.05 -9.66
N LEU A 6 1.81 0.51 -9.92
CA LEU A 6 3.08 1.22 -9.73
C LEU A 6 3.21 2.41 -10.68
N ILE A 7 2.76 2.26 -11.93
CA ILE A 7 2.81 3.29 -12.96
C ILE A 7 1.58 4.22 -12.84
N HIS A 8 1.48 4.89 -11.71
CA HIS A 8 0.46 5.90 -11.41
C HIS A 8 1.12 7.08 -10.70
N TRP A 9 0.56 8.29 -10.85
CA TRP A 9 1.17 9.51 -10.30
C TRP A 9 1.44 9.38 -8.79
N GLY A 10 0.51 8.76 -8.04
CA GLY A 10 0.65 8.61 -6.59
C GLY A 10 1.90 7.83 -6.20
N PRO A 11 2.04 6.55 -6.61
CA PRO A 11 3.22 5.78 -6.27
C PRO A 11 4.53 6.33 -6.79
N LEU A 12 4.54 6.89 -8.00
CA LEU A 12 5.72 7.53 -8.56
C LEU A 12 6.16 8.74 -7.73
N MET A 13 5.22 9.58 -7.30
CA MET A 13 5.51 10.74 -6.45
C MET A 13 5.98 10.31 -5.05
N THR A 14 5.38 9.28 -4.46
CA THR A 14 5.84 8.77 -3.16
C THR A 14 7.25 8.21 -3.23
N LEU A 15 7.57 7.42 -4.27
CA LEU A 15 8.94 6.91 -4.48
C LEU A 15 9.93 8.05 -4.72
N LEU A 16 9.57 9.05 -5.52
CA LEU A 16 10.39 10.23 -5.76
C LEU A 16 10.71 10.97 -4.44
N ILE A 17 9.70 11.17 -3.58
CA ILE A 17 9.88 11.82 -2.28
C ILE A 17 10.80 11.00 -1.38
N ILE A 18 10.58 9.68 -1.26
CA ILE A 18 11.43 8.80 -0.44
C ILE A 18 12.88 8.87 -0.93
N THR A 19 13.11 8.72 -2.24
CA THR A 19 14.46 8.78 -2.82
C THR A 19 15.11 10.14 -2.63
N TRP A 20 14.37 11.24 -2.82
CA TRP A 20 14.90 12.61 -2.64
C TRP A 20 15.28 12.88 -1.19
N VAL A 21 14.40 12.56 -0.23
CA VAL A 21 14.67 12.74 1.20
C VAL A 21 15.88 11.90 1.63
N SER A 22 15.97 10.65 1.17
CA SER A 22 17.13 9.79 1.43
C SER A 22 18.42 10.34 0.85
N PHE A 23 18.41 10.79 -0.40
CA PHE A 23 19.57 11.43 -1.02
C PHE A 23 20.01 12.68 -0.27
N ALA A 24 19.08 13.60 0.04
CA ALA A 24 19.37 14.83 0.75
C ALA A 24 19.94 14.57 2.15
N THR A 25 19.40 13.57 2.86
CA THR A 25 19.87 13.18 4.20
C THR A 25 21.29 12.64 4.15
N LEU A 26 21.58 11.75 3.21
CA LEU A 26 22.94 11.21 3.00
C LEU A 26 23.91 12.33 2.62
N TYR A 27 23.55 13.15 1.63
CA TYR A 27 24.39 14.27 1.18
C TYR A 27 24.73 15.22 2.33
N SER A 28 23.72 15.63 3.11
CA SER A 28 23.95 16.50 4.28
C SER A 28 24.86 15.85 5.32
N SER A 29 24.73 14.54 5.55
CA SER A 29 25.56 13.79 6.49
C SER A 29 27.03 13.71 6.01
N PHE A 30 27.28 13.58 4.71
CA PHE A 30 28.63 13.59 4.16
C PHE A 30 29.27 14.98 4.11
N VAL A 31 28.48 16.02 3.82
CA VAL A 31 28.99 17.39 3.66
C VAL A 31 29.17 18.12 5.00
N LEU A 32 28.23 17.96 5.92
CA LEU A 32 28.27 18.65 7.23
C LEU A 32 29.24 17.98 8.21
N SER A 33 29.63 16.73 7.97
CA SER A 33 30.59 16.03 8.81
C SER A 33 31.95 15.94 8.13
N SER A 34 32.86 16.80 8.57
CA SER A 34 34.23 16.89 8.07
C SER A 34 35.09 15.65 8.39
N SER A 35 34.69 14.82 9.36
CA SER A 35 35.33 13.54 9.68
C SER A 35 34.29 12.46 9.95
N GLN A 36 34.47 11.28 9.34
CA GLN A 36 33.55 10.16 9.48
C GLN A 36 33.91 9.35 10.74
N SER A 37 33.16 9.56 11.82
CA SER A 37 33.28 8.74 13.04
C SER A 37 32.58 7.39 12.88
N ILE A 38 33.00 6.36 13.63
CA ILE A 38 32.33 5.04 13.67
C ILE A 38 30.84 5.20 14.03
N PHE A 39 30.55 6.12 14.95
CA PHE A 39 29.19 6.43 15.37
C PHE A 39 28.34 6.98 14.21
N GLN A 40 28.90 7.91 13.43
CA GLN A 40 28.24 8.46 12.26
C GLN A 40 27.97 7.39 11.19
N VAL A 41 28.94 6.50 10.93
CA VAL A 41 28.75 5.37 10.02
C VAL A 41 27.59 4.50 10.50
N GLY A 42 27.50 4.23 11.81
CA GLY A 42 26.39 3.50 12.41
C GLY A 42 25.03 4.16 12.18
N ILE A 43 24.93 5.49 12.35
CA ILE A 43 23.70 6.25 12.08
C ILE A 43 23.30 6.15 10.59
N VAL A 44 24.25 6.30 9.68
CA VAL A 44 23.99 6.21 8.24
C VAL A 44 23.47 4.82 7.87
N LEU A 45 24.08 3.75 8.41
CA LEU A 45 23.62 2.37 8.17
C LEU A 45 22.22 2.12 8.74
N PHE A 46 21.92 2.63 9.93
CA PHE A 46 20.59 2.54 10.52
C PHE A 46 19.55 3.26 9.66
N TYR A 47 19.84 4.49 9.25
CA TYR A 47 18.98 5.27 8.35
C TYR A 47 18.71 4.54 7.03
N MET A 48 19.76 4.00 6.39
CA MET A 48 19.62 3.24 5.14
C MET A 48 18.76 1.99 5.31
N THR A 49 18.87 1.32 6.45
CA THR A 49 18.01 0.17 6.78
C THR A 49 16.55 0.60 6.90
N CYS A 50 16.26 1.69 7.63
CA CYS A 50 14.91 2.23 7.75
C CYS A 50 14.35 2.68 6.39
N ALA A 51 15.15 3.33 5.55
CA ALA A 51 14.75 3.72 4.20
C ALA A 51 14.41 2.51 3.33
N ALA A 52 15.23 1.45 3.38
CA ALA A 52 14.97 0.21 2.67
C ALA A 52 13.68 -0.48 3.15
N LEU A 53 13.46 -0.55 4.47
CA LEU A 53 12.22 -1.09 5.05
C LEU A 53 10.99 -0.26 4.65
N THR A 54 11.12 1.07 4.59
CA THR A 54 10.05 1.96 4.14
C THR A 54 9.66 1.65 2.70
N ILE A 55 10.64 1.52 1.81
CA ILE A 55 10.41 1.14 0.40
C ILE A 55 9.77 -0.25 0.34
N TYR A 56 10.28 -1.23 1.10
CA TYR A 56 9.72 -2.58 1.15
C TYR A 56 8.24 -2.57 1.53
N HIS A 57 7.87 -1.93 2.65
CA HIS A 57 6.49 -1.88 3.11
C HIS A 57 5.58 -1.10 2.17
N PHE A 58 6.08 -0.02 1.57
CA PHE A 58 5.36 0.73 0.54
C PHE A 58 5.04 -0.14 -0.67
N ILE A 59 6.04 -0.89 -1.18
CA ILE A 59 5.87 -1.84 -2.27
C ILE A 59 4.89 -2.96 -1.87
N SER A 60 5.00 -3.52 -0.66
CA SER A 60 4.05 -4.51 -0.14
C SER A 60 2.61 -3.99 -0.14
N ALA A 61 2.38 -2.73 0.24
CA ALA A 61 1.04 -2.13 0.24
C ALA A 61 0.43 -2.01 -1.18
N ILE A 62 1.26 -1.78 -2.21
CA ILE A 62 0.83 -1.74 -3.61
C ILE A 62 0.44 -3.12 -4.13
N TYR A 63 1.27 -4.13 -3.85
CA TYR A 63 1.14 -5.46 -4.45
C TYR A 63 0.21 -6.39 -3.69
N LEU A 64 0.33 -6.48 -2.36
CA LEU A 64 -0.47 -7.38 -1.53
C LEU A 64 -1.86 -6.79 -1.28
N GLY A 65 -1.91 -5.59 -0.71
CA GLY A 65 -3.17 -4.91 -0.37
C GLY A 65 -4.08 -5.70 0.60
N PRO A 66 -5.35 -5.28 0.74
CA PRO A 66 -6.30 -5.81 1.73
C PRO A 66 -7.00 -7.13 1.34
N GLY A 67 -6.72 -7.65 0.14
CA GLY A 67 -7.48 -8.76 -0.44
C GLY A 67 -8.84 -8.32 -1.02
N TYR A 68 -9.32 -9.10 -1.98
CA TYR A 68 -10.54 -8.81 -2.73
C TYR A 68 -11.45 -10.02 -2.73
N LEU A 69 -12.76 -9.79 -2.63
CA LEU A 69 -13.73 -10.86 -2.84
C LEU A 69 -13.71 -11.31 -4.30
N CYS A 70 -13.90 -12.60 -4.53
CA CYS A 70 -14.17 -13.15 -5.85
C CYS A 70 -15.45 -12.53 -6.44
N GLU A 71 -15.53 -12.45 -7.76
CA GLU A 71 -16.80 -12.08 -8.40
C GLU A 71 -17.85 -13.16 -8.10
N GLY A 72 -19.09 -12.73 -7.85
CA GLY A 72 -20.14 -13.65 -7.47
C GLY A 72 -19.96 -14.31 -6.10
N TRP A 73 -19.13 -13.73 -5.21
CA TRP A 73 -18.93 -14.31 -3.88
C TRP A 73 -20.26 -14.52 -3.14
N LYS A 74 -20.38 -15.67 -2.48
CA LYS A 74 -21.53 -16.06 -1.66
C LYS A 74 -21.03 -16.57 -0.30
N PRO A 75 -21.83 -16.41 0.77
CA PRO A 75 -21.51 -17.03 2.06
C PRO A 75 -21.52 -18.55 1.95
N LYS A 76 -20.84 -19.22 2.89
CA LYS A 76 -20.76 -20.68 2.93
C LYS A 76 -22.11 -21.30 3.32
N ASP A 77 -22.80 -20.70 4.27
CA ASP A 77 -24.19 -21.00 4.58
C ASP A 77 -25.09 -20.06 3.75
N GLU A 78 -26.00 -20.63 2.98
CA GLU A 78 -26.91 -19.84 2.14
C GLU A 78 -27.87 -18.99 2.97
N GLN A 79 -28.19 -19.40 4.20
CA GLN A 79 -29.05 -18.63 5.11
C GLN A 79 -28.40 -17.31 5.52
N ASP A 80 -27.08 -17.20 5.55
CA ASP A 80 -26.37 -15.96 5.90
C ASP A 80 -26.63 -14.85 4.88
N SER A 81 -27.03 -15.20 3.66
CA SER A 81 -27.27 -14.23 2.58
C SER A 81 -28.34 -13.19 2.95
N GLN A 82 -29.30 -13.54 3.80
CA GLN A 82 -30.35 -12.63 4.28
C GLN A 82 -29.81 -11.48 5.14
N PHE A 83 -28.62 -11.63 5.72
CA PHE A 83 -27.98 -10.63 6.58
C PHE A 83 -26.89 -9.83 5.85
N LEU A 84 -26.59 -10.16 4.59
CA LEU A 84 -25.51 -9.56 3.83
C LEU A 84 -26.01 -8.62 2.75
N GLN A 85 -25.27 -7.54 2.53
CA GLN A 85 -25.57 -6.63 1.43
C GLN A 85 -25.14 -7.25 0.10
N TYR A 86 -25.96 -7.11 -0.93
CA TYR A 86 -25.57 -7.49 -2.29
C TYR A 86 -24.81 -6.36 -3.00
N CYS A 87 -23.81 -6.71 -3.80
CA CYS A 87 -23.13 -5.80 -4.71
C CYS A 87 -23.51 -6.16 -6.16
N SER A 88 -24.31 -5.31 -6.79
CA SER A 88 -24.73 -5.49 -8.19
C SER A 88 -23.56 -5.50 -9.18
N LEU A 89 -22.56 -4.65 -8.96
CA LEU A 89 -21.38 -4.55 -9.84
C LEU A 89 -20.51 -5.81 -9.81
N CYS A 90 -20.30 -6.41 -8.64
CA CYS A 90 -19.55 -7.66 -8.51
C CYS A 90 -20.44 -8.92 -8.61
N ARG A 91 -21.75 -8.73 -8.79
CA ARG A 91 -22.77 -9.80 -8.88
C ARG A 91 -22.74 -10.81 -7.73
N GLY A 92 -22.40 -10.35 -6.53
CA GLY A 92 -22.25 -11.20 -5.35
C GLY A 92 -22.51 -10.46 -4.03
N TYR A 93 -22.56 -11.19 -2.93
CA TYR A 93 -22.71 -10.62 -1.60
C TYR A 93 -21.41 -9.97 -1.12
N LYS A 94 -21.54 -8.98 -0.25
CA LYS A 94 -20.42 -8.39 0.48
C LYS A 94 -20.24 -9.17 1.78
N ALA A 95 -19.07 -9.78 1.95
CA ALA A 95 -18.67 -10.32 3.25
C ALA A 95 -18.71 -9.23 4.33
N PRO A 96 -18.80 -9.58 5.62
CA PRO A 96 -18.79 -8.59 6.71
C PRO A 96 -17.63 -7.61 6.58
N ARG A 97 -17.92 -6.31 6.72
CA ARG A 97 -17.00 -5.18 6.53
C ARG A 97 -16.39 -5.03 5.12
N ALA A 98 -16.88 -5.75 4.11
CA ALA A 98 -16.43 -5.56 2.74
C ALA A 98 -17.20 -4.43 2.06
N HIS A 99 -16.50 -3.59 1.29
CA HIS A 99 -17.11 -2.50 0.52
C HIS A 99 -16.63 -2.52 -0.93
N HIS A 100 -17.50 -2.10 -1.86
CA HIS A 100 -17.15 -2.00 -3.26
C HIS A 100 -16.34 -0.73 -3.51
N CYS A 101 -15.09 -0.88 -3.94
CA CYS A 101 -14.28 0.26 -4.37
C CYS A 101 -14.49 0.51 -5.86
N ARG A 102 -15.07 1.66 -6.21
CA ARG A 102 -15.27 2.06 -7.61
C ARG A 102 -13.96 2.26 -8.38
N LYS A 103 -12.85 2.59 -7.71
CA LYS A 103 -11.55 2.73 -8.37
C LYS A 103 -10.92 1.37 -8.67
N CYS A 104 -11.02 0.41 -7.76
CA CYS A 104 -10.54 -0.96 -7.97
C CYS A 104 -11.54 -1.87 -8.71
N GLN A 105 -12.79 -1.43 -8.90
CA GLN A 105 -13.88 -2.17 -9.56
C GLN A 105 -14.17 -3.54 -8.92
N ARG A 106 -13.93 -3.67 -7.61
CA ARG A 106 -14.08 -4.91 -6.85
C ARG A 106 -14.51 -4.63 -5.41
N CYS A 107 -15.17 -5.60 -4.79
CA CYS A 107 -15.39 -5.61 -3.35
C CYS A 107 -14.08 -5.94 -2.61
N VAL A 108 -13.68 -5.05 -1.71
CA VAL A 108 -12.47 -5.13 -0.90
C VAL A 108 -12.83 -5.63 0.49
N LEU A 109 -12.08 -6.61 0.99
CA LEU A 109 -12.27 -7.12 2.36
C LEU A 109 -11.86 -6.06 3.37
N LYS A 110 -12.66 -5.89 4.44
CA LYS A 110 -12.40 -4.96 5.54
C LYS A 110 -12.06 -3.52 5.10
N MET A 111 -12.55 -3.12 3.92
CA MET A 111 -12.18 -1.87 3.26
C MET A 111 -12.30 -0.65 4.20
N ASP A 112 -11.23 0.11 4.28
CA ASP A 112 -11.21 1.43 4.88
C ASP A 112 -11.36 2.49 3.78
N HIS A 113 -10.35 2.66 2.93
CA HIS A 113 -10.38 3.64 1.84
C HIS A 113 -9.57 3.19 0.61
N HIS A 114 -9.72 3.94 -0.49
CA HIS A 114 -8.83 3.85 -1.64
C HIS A 114 -7.78 4.94 -1.56
N CYS A 115 -6.51 4.55 -1.50
CA CYS A 115 -5.40 5.48 -1.34
C CYS A 115 -4.73 5.73 -2.70
N PRO A 116 -4.76 6.98 -3.22
CA PRO A 116 -4.13 7.31 -4.49
C PRO A 116 -2.60 7.11 -4.48
N TRP A 117 -1.95 7.30 -3.32
CA TRP A 117 -0.49 7.21 -3.15
C TRP A 117 0.07 5.81 -3.30
N ILE A 118 -0.72 4.77 -3.03
CA ILE A 118 -0.37 3.37 -3.32
C ILE A 118 -1.16 2.81 -4.52
N ASN A 119 -2.03 3.63 -5.13
CA ASN A 119 -2.96 3.26 -6.19
C ASN A 119 -3.68 1.91 -5.89
N ASN A 120 -4.11 1.77 -4.64
CA ASN A 120 -4.69 0.53 -4.12
C ASN A 120 -5.60 0.85 -2.92
N CYS A 121 -6.44 -0.11 -2.55
CA CYS A 121 -7.22 0.00 -1.32
C CYS A 121 -6.40 -0.35 -0.08
N VAL A 122 -6.87 0.15 1.06
CA VAL A 122 -6.45 -0.19 2.43
C VAL A 122 -7.63 -0.84 3.15
N GLY A 123 -7.38 -1.86 3.98
CA GLY A 123 -8.39 -2.65 4.69
C GLY A 123 -7.76 -3.67 5.62
#